data_AF-A0A0K2SI55-F1
#
_entry.id   AF-A0A0K2SI55-F1
#
_cell.length_a   1.000
_cell.length_b   1.000
_cell.length_c   1.000
_cell.angle_alpha   90.00
_cell.angle_beta   90.00
_cell.angle_gamma   90.00
#
_symmetry.space_group_name_H-M   'P 1'
#
loop_
_entity.id
_entity.type
_entity.pdbx_description
1 polymer ?
#
loop_
_entity_poly.entity_id
_entity_poly.type
_entity_poly.pdbx_seq_one_letter_code
_entity_poly.pdbx_strand_id
1 'polypeptide(L)' 'MCAEAVWWRCHRSLIAHALKVRGVEVRHIMSRTRAEPHRLTPFARVEGARITYPSGSNP' A
#
# COMPACT_ATOMS: atom_id res chain seq x y z
N MET A 1 15.44 7.70 -2.10
CA MET A 1 14.11 7.84 -1.46
C MET A 1 13.12 8.29 -2.51
N CYS A 2 12.04 7.51 -2.71
CA CYS A 2 11.07 7.55 -3.82
C CYS A 2 10.78 8.93 -4.40
N ALA A 3 11.19 9.12 -5.65
CA ALA A 3 10.91 10.29 -6.47
C ALA A 3 9.61 10.16 -7.29
N GLU A 4 8.88 9.06 -7.16
CA GLU A 4 7.70 8.81 -7.98
C GLU A 4 6.49 9.58 -7.44
N ALA A 5 5.82 10.33 -8.33
CA ALA A 5 4.62 11.09 -8.02
C ALA A 5 3.41 10.22 -7.66
N VAL A 6 3.43 8.94 -8.05
CA VAL A 6 2.30 8.01 -7.91
C VAL A 6 2.53 7.01 -6.78
N TRP A 7 1.67 7.07 -5.76
CA TRP A 7 1.82 6.28 -4.53
C TRP A 7 1.79 4.77 -4.78
N TRP A 8 1.05 4.30 -5.79
CA TRP A 8 0.87 2.87 -6.10
C TRP A 8 2.06 2.23 -6.83
N ARG A 9 3.02 3.01 -7.34
CA ARG A 9 4.25 2.48 -7.96
C ARG A 9 5.48 2.60 -7.08
N CYS A 10 5.33 3.21 -5.91
CA CYS A 10 6.45 3.64 -5.10
C CYS A 10 6.54 2.83 -3.80
N HIS A 11 7.70 2.80 -3.16
CA HIS A 11 7.88 2.09 -1.88
C HIS A 11 7.02 2.65 -0.73
N ARG A 12 6.41 3.84 -0.87
CA ARG A 12 5.44 4.35 0.10
C ARG A 12 4.16 3.50 0.15
N SER A 13 3.83 2.77 -0.93
CA SER A 13 2.74 1.78 -0.91
C SER A 13 2.99 0.68 0.12
N LEU A 14 4.23 0.20 0.26
CA LEU A 14 4.59 -0.86 1.20
C LEU A 14 4.40 -0.44 2.66
N ILE A 15 4.76 0.81 2.98
CA ILE A 15 4.56 1.39 4.32
C ILE A 15 3.06 1.56 4.59
N ALA A 16 2.32 2.10 3.62
CA ALA A 16 0.88 2.28 3.73
C ALA A 16 0.15 0.94 3.94
N HIS A 17 0.56 -0.12 3.23
CA HIS A 17 0.05 -1.46 3.44
C HIS A 17 0.31 -1.94 4.88
N ALA A 18 1.54 -1.78 5.37
CA ALA A 18 1.93 -2.20 6.72
C ALA A 18 1.12 -1.48 7.82
N LEU A 19 0.82 -0.20 7.64
CA LEU A 19 -0.04 0.56 8.56
C LEU A 19 -1.50 0.10 8.45
N LYS A 20 -2.01 -0.09 7.23
CA LYS A 20 -3.38 -0.52 6.97
C LYS A 20 -3.69 -1.88 7.62
N VAL A 21 -2.81 -2.88 7.49
CA VAL A 21 -3.00 -4.20 8.12
C VAL A 21 -2.93 -4.17 9.64
N ARG A 22 -2.38 -3.10 10.23
CA ARG A 22 -2.39 -2.84 11.68
C ARG A 22 -3.62 -2.05 12.14
N GLY A 23 -4.60 -1.83 11.25
CA GLY A 23 -5.83 -1.09 11.57
C GLY A 23 -5.69 0.43 11.52
N VAL A 24 -4.54 0.96 11.08
CA VAL A 24 -4.35 2.41 10.95
C VAL A 24 -4.98 2.90 9.64
N GLU A 25 -5.79 3.96 9.72
CA GLU A 25 -6.32 4.61 8.53
C GLU A 25 -5.18 5.34 7.80
N VAL A 26 -4.98 5.01 6.52
CA VAL A 26 -4.03 5.69 5.65
C VAL A 26 -4.77 6.32 4.49
N ARG A 27 -4.50 7.60 4.25
CA ARG A 27 -5.01 8.37 3.11
C ARG A 27 -3.87 8.98 2.31
N HIS A 28 -3.96 8.90 0.99
CA HIS A 28 -3.01 9.52 0.04
C HIS A 28 -3.49 10.90 -0.35
N ILE A 29 -2.71 11.93 -0.04
CA ILE A 29 -3.03 13.31 -0.42
C ILE A 29 -2.73 13.45 -1.92
N MET A 30 -3.79 13.58 -2.73
CA MET A 30 -3.70 13.67 -4.19
C MET A 30 -3.68 15.12 -4.66
N SER A 31 -4.29 16.03 -3.89
CA SER A 31 -4.29 17.47 -4.13
C SER A 31 -4.57 18.23 -2.83
N ARG A 32 -4.67 19.56 -2.89
CA ARG A 32 -5.10 20.40 -1.76
C ARG A 32 -6.49 20.05 -1.21
N THR A 33 -7.35 19.44 -2.02
CA THR A 33 -8.76 19.19 -1.68
C THR A 33 -9.15 17.72 -1.73
N ARG A 34 -8.25 16.83 -2.19
CA ARG A 34 -8.54 15.41 -2.39
C ARG A 34 -7.54 14.54 -1.65
N ALA A 35 -8.06 13.66 -0.81
CA ALA A 35 -7.32 12.58 -0.20
C ALA A 35 -8.06 11.26 -0.42
N GLU A 36 -7.34 10.22 -0.82
CA GLU A 36 -7.93 8.93 -1.15
C GLU A 36 -7.56 7.86 -0.13
N PRO A 37 -8.52 7.01 0.32
CA PRO A 37 -8.20 5.92 1.22
C PRO A 37 -7.27 4.92 0.55
N HIS A 38 -6.25 4.51 1.28
CA HIS A 38 -5.33 3.49 0.80
C HIS A 38 -6.03 2.12 0.69
N ARG A 39 -5.77 1.44 -0.42
CA ARG A 39 -6.24 0.10 -0.73
C ARG A 39 -5.04 -0.83 -0.88
N LEU A 40 -5.17 -2.04 -0.35
CA LEU A 40 -4.18 -3.08 -0.54
C LEU A 40 -4.18 -3.52 -2.01
N THR A 41 -3.00 -3.84 -2.53
CA THR A 41 -2.88 -4.49 -3.85
C THR A 41 -3.53 -5.88 -3.82
N PRO A 42 -4.28 -6.31 -4.85
CA PRO A 42 -5.03 -7.57 -4.84
C PRO A 42 -4.20 -8.84 -4.60
N PHE A 43 -2.91 -8.82 -4.97
CA PHE A 43 -2.00 -9.96 -4.77
C PHE A 43 -1.34 -10.00 -3.39
N ALA A 44 -1.53 -8.97 -2.55
CA ALA A 44 -0.99 -8.96 -1.21
C ALA A 44 -1.76 -9.96 -0.32
N ARG A 45 -1.02 -10.73 0.48
CA ARG A 45 -1.60 -11.66 1.45
C ARG A 45 -1.42 -11.12 2.87
N VAL A 46 -2.48 -11.18 3.66
CA VAL A 46 -2.53 -10.64 5.03
C VAL A 46 -2.80 -11.78 6.01
N GLU A 47 -1.92 -11.91 6.99
CA GLU A 47 -2.02 -12.86 8.11
C GLU A 47 -1.85 -12.09 9.41
N GLY A 48 -2.96 -11.78 10.08
CA GLY A 48 -2.97 -10.85 11.21
C GLY A 48 -2.40 -9.49 10.81
N ALA A 49 -1.31 -9.06 11.47
CA ALA A 49 -0.60 -7.81 11.16
C ALA A 49 0.55 -7.98 10.15
N ARG A 50 0.76 -9.19 9.62
CA ARG A 50 1.80 -9.49 8.64
C ARG A 50 1.23 -9.37 7.23
N ILE A 51 1.96 -8.69 6.36
CA ILE A 51 1.66 -8.63 4.92
C ILE A 51 2.81 -9.20 4.11
N THR A 52 2.49 -10.01 3.12
CA THR A 52 3.44 -10.60 2.17
C THR A 52 2.99 -10.35 0.73
N TYR A 53 3.97 -10.32 -0.19
CA TYR A 53 3.74 -10.10 -1.62
C TYR A 53 4.33 -11.28 -2.38
N PRO A 54 3.61 -12.40 -2.49
CA PRO A 54 4.09 -13.52 -3.28
C PRO A 54 4.23 -13.07 -4.74
N SER A 55 5.41 -13.27 -5.34
CA SER A 55 5.52 -13.31 -6.79
C SER A 55 4.62 -14.45 -7.25
N GLY A 56 3.74 -14.20 -8.22
CA GLY A 56 2.93 -15.27 -8.82
C GLY A 56 3.85 -16.44 -9.12
N SER A 57 3.47 -17.63 -8.65
CA SER A 57 4.16 -18.87 -9.00
C SER A 57 4.25 -18.92 -10.51
N ASN A 58 5.41 -18.59 -11.06
CA ASN A 58 5.71 -18.92 -12.44
C ASN A 58 5.86 -20.44 -12.44
N PRO A 59 5.07 -21.19 -13.23
CA PRO A 59 5.37 -22.60 -13.46
C PRO A 59 6.77 -22.76 -14.06
#